data_AF-A0A2P8HNP6-F1
#
_entry.id   AF-A0A2P8HNP6-F1
#
_cell.length_a   1.000
_cell.length_b   1.000
_cell.length_c   1.000
_cell.angle_alpha   90.00
_cell.angle_beta   90.00
_cell.angle_gamma   90.00
#
_symmetry.space_group_name_H-M   'P 1'
#
loop_
_entity.id
_entity.type
_entity.pdbx_description
1 polymer ?
#
loop_
_entity_poly.entity_id
_entity_poly.type
_entity_poly.pdbx_seq_one_letter_code
_entity_poly.pdbx_strand_id
1 'polypeptide(L)'
;MYHQAHNGLTDLEYKQLCKSWSKILETLRADNAVLINHLSEVLKGTAKRSFIEEAEEFQLSMLDKEETLILLRHELREQLDWLESQPAEKEAPHQYATLKSDMEQMVQEYERMKAAFLAFVAAERV
;
A
#
# COMPACT_ATOMS: atom_id res chain seq x y z
N MET A 1 25.83 23.17 6.49
CA MET A 1 24.74 22.28 6.06
C MET A 1 24.18 21.64 7.31
N TYR A 2 22.97 22.03 7.73
CA TYR A 2 22.30 21.43 8.88
C TYR A 2 21.56 20.19 8.40
N HIS A 3 22.03 19.00 8.79
CA HIS A 3 21.26 17.77 8.65
C HIS A 3 20.11 17.84 9.67
N GLN A 4 18.87 17.94 9.19
CA GLN A 4 17.72 17.84 10.07
C GLN A 4 17.55 16.36 10.44
N ALA A 5 17.70 16.04 11.72
CA ALA A 5 17.48 14.68 12.20
C ALA A 5 15.99 14.36 12.15
N HIS A 6 15.56 13.55 11.19
CA HIS A 6 14.18 13.05 11.10
C HIS A 6 14.03 11.86 12.05
N ASN A 7 13.65 12.12 13.31
CA ASN A 7 13.60 11.09 14.36
C ASN A 7 14.92 10.29 14.51
N GLY A 8 16.06 10.99 14.39
CA GLY A 8 17.39 10.39 14.48
C GLY A 8 17.97 9.85 13.18
N LEU A 9 17.23 9.92 12.06
CA LEU A 9 17.73 9.58 10.73
C LEU A 9 18.37 10.80 10.06
N THR A 10 19.47 10.57 9.35
CA THR A 10 20.02 11.51 8.38
C THR A 10 19.13 11.59 7.13
N ASP A 11 19.24 12.68 6.37
CA ASP A 11 18.51 12.86 5.11
C ASP A 11 18.77 11.71 4.12
N LEU A 12 20.01 11.17 4.13
CA LEU A 12 20.39 10.05 3.27
C LEU A 12 19.67 8.75 3.68
N GLU A 13 19.63 8.45 4.98
CA GLU A 13 18.92 7.27 5.50
C GLU A 13 17.42 7.40 5.26
N TYR A 14 16.84 8.59 5.47
CA TYR A 14 15.44 8.81 5.21
C TYR A 14 15.10 8.66 3.71
N LYS A 15 15.96 9.20 2.83
CA LYS A 15 15.81 9.01 1.38
C LYS A 15 15.86 7.54 0.97
N GLN A 16 16.79 6.76 1.53
CA GLN A 16 16.88 5.32 1.26
C GLN A 16 15.62 4.59 1.75
N LEU A 17 15.09 4.98 2.92
CA LEU A 17 13.87 4.42 3.47
C LEU A 17 12.64 4.73 2.58
N CYS A 18 12.44 5.98 2.14
CA CYS A 18 11.36 6.34 1.22
C CYS A 18 11.43 5.56 -0.10
N LYS A 19 12.64 5.32 -0.63
CA LYS A 19 12.84 4.46 -1.82
C LYS A 19 12.47 3.01 -1.55
N SER A 20 12.78 2.48 -0.36
CA SER A 20 12.37 1.14 0.06
C SER A 20 10.85 1.03 0.16
N TRP A 21 10.20 1.98 0.82
CA TRP A 21 8.75 2.06 0.92
C TRP A 21 8.07 2.16 -0.45
N SER A 22 8.62 2.94 -1.39
CA SER A 22 8.11 3.03 -2.75
C SER A 22 8.09 1.66 -3.45
N LYS A 23 9.16 0.86 -3.31
CA LYS A 23 9.22 -0.51 -3.86
C LYS A 23 8.24 -1.46 -3.19
N ILE A 24 8.02 -1.31 -1.88
CA ILE A 24 7.01 -2.09 -1.16
C ILE A 24 5.63 -1.78 -1.73
N LEU A 25 5.26 -0.51 -1.87
CA LEU A 25 3.97 -0.12 -2.45
C LEU A 25 3.78 -0.62 -3.89
N GLU A 26 4.83 -0.59 -4.72
CA GLU A 26 4.78 -1.17 -6.07
C GLU A 26 4.52 -2.68 -6.04
N THR A 27 5.14 -3.39 -5.09
CA THR A 27 4.94 -4.83 -4.91
C THR A 27 3.53 -5.14 -4.45
N LEU A 28 3.02 -4.41 -3.43
CA LEU A 28 1.65 -4.58 -2.94
C LEU A 28 0.62 -4.31 -4.03
N ARG A 29 0.85 -3.28 -4.85
CA ARG A 29 -0.03 -2.93 -5.97
C ARG A 29 -0.07 -4.01 -7.05
N ALA A 30 1.10 -4.53 -7.43
CA ALA A 30 1.18 -5.62 -8.40
C ALA A 30 0.48 -6.88 -7.88
N ASP A 31 0.66 -7.20 -6.60
CA ASP A 31 0.00 -8.32 -5.94
C ASP A 31 -1.53 -8.09 -5.85
N ASN A 32 -1.99 -6.88 -5.54
CA ASN A 32 -3.43 -6.53 -5.49
C ASN A 32 -4.10 -6.76 -6.85
N ALA A 33 -3.43 -6.37 -7.95
CA ALA A 33 -3.91 -6.64 -9.29
C ALA A 33 -4.02 -8.15 -9.59
N VAL A 34 -3.09 -8.96 -9.07
CA VAL A 34 -3.18 -10.43 -9.16
C VAL A 34 -4.39 -10.96 -8.40
N LEU A 35 -4.66 -10.45 -7.18
CA LEU A 35 -5.83 -10.87 -6.39
C LEU A 35 -7.16 -10.51 -7.07
N ILE A 36 -7.27 -9.30 -7.65
CA ILE A 36 -8.47 -8.87 -8.40
C ILE A 36 -8.70 -9.77 -9.62
N ASN A 37 -7.64 -10.09 -10.36
CA ASN A 37 -7.74 -11.01 -11.49
C ASN A 37 -8.16 -12.42 -11.02
N HIS A 38 -7.59 -12.90 -9.91
CA HIS A 38 -7.95 -14.20 -9.34
C HIS A 38 -9.42 -14.23 -8.91
N LEU A 39 -9.92 -13.19 -8.24
CA LEU A 39 -11.33 -13.05 -7.89
C LEU A 39 -12.22 -13.11 -9.13
N SER A 40 -11.84 -12.39 -10.19
CA SER A 40 -12.58 -12.37 -11.46
C SER A 40 -12.65 -13.76 -12.11
N GLU A 41 -11.57 -14.54 -12.06
CA GLU A 41 -11.57 -15.92 -12.57
C GLU A 41 -12.44 -16.86 -11.74
N VAL A 42 -12.44 -16.73 -10.42
CA VAL A 42 -13.28 -17.58 -9.55
C VAL A 42 -14.77 -17.25 -9.76
N LEU A 43 -15.12 -15.97 -9.90
CA LEU A 43 -16.50 -15.53 -10.16
C LEU A 43 -17.08 -16.10 -11.47
N LYS A 44 -16.26 -16.32 -12.50
CA LYS A 44 -16.74 -16.96 -13.75
C LYS A 44 -17.24 -18.39 -13.55
N GLY A 45 -16.75 -19.07 -12.52
CA GLY A 45 -17.02 -20.49 -12.27
C GLY A 45 -18.19 -20.78 -11.33
N THR A 46 -18.77 -19.76 -10.69
CA THR A 46 -19.79 -19.95 -9.64
C THR A 46 -21.02 -19.07 -9.87
N ALA A 47 -22.19 -19.61 -9.57
CA ALA A 47 -23.47 -18.89 -9.59
C ALA A 47 -24.09 -18.80 -8.18
N LYS A 48 -23.32 -19.19 -7.15
CA LYS A 48 -23.79 -19.23 -5.76
C LYS A 48 -23.89 -17.81 -5.22
N ARG A 49 -25.13 -17.37 -5.00
CA ARG A 49 -25.42 -16.00 -4.54
C ARG A 49 -24.63 -15.58 -3.30
N SER A 50 -24.54 -16.43 -2.28
CA SER A 50 -23.80 -16.11 -1.06
C SER A 50 -22.30 -15.92 -1.31
N PHE A 51 -21.72 -16.65 -2.26
CA PHE A 51 -20.33 -16.46 -2.67
C PHE A 51 -20.15 -15.12 -3.39
N ILE A 52 -21.09 -14.77 -4.27
CA ILE A 52 -21.04 -13.51 -5.03
C ILE A 52 -21.11 -12.31 -4.08
N GLU A 53 -22.00 -12.35 -3.08
CA GLU A 53 -22.13 -11.28 -2.08
C GLU A 53 -20.82 -11.07 -1.29
N GLU A 54 -20.17 -12.14 -0.82
CA GLU A 54 -18.89 -12.03 -0.11
C GLU A 54 -17.72 -11.62 -1.04
N ALA A 55 -17.76 -12.07 -2.30
CA ALA A 55 -16.82 -11.65 -3.34
C ALA A 55 -16.88 -10.14 -3.63
N GLU A 56 -18.07 -9.55 -3.61
CA GLU A 56 -18.25 -8.10 -3.77
C GLU A 56 -17.58 -7.32 -2.62
N GLU A 57 -17.65 -7.83 -1.38
CA GLU A 57 -16.96 -7.21 -0.24
C GLU A 57 -15.44 -7.22 -0.44
N PHE A 58 -14.87 -8.33 -0.91
CA PHE A 58 -13.45 -8.40 -1.25
C PHE A 58 -13.07 -7.46 -2.39
N GLN A 59 -13.91 -7.37 -3.43
CA GLN A 59 -13.67 -6.44 -4.55
C GLN A 59 -13.63 -4.99 -4.07
N LEU A 60 -14.58 -4.57 -3.23
CA LEU A 60 -14.60 -3.23 -2.64
C LEU A 60 -13.35 -2.98 -1.78
N SER A 61 -12.96 -3.96 -0.96
CA SER A 61 -11.75 -3.84 -0.14
C SER A 61 -10.48 -3.71 -0.97
N MET A 62 -10.34 -4.48 -2.06
CA MET A 62 -9.18 -4.39 -2.96
C MET A 62 -9.12 -3.03 -3.70
N LEU A 63 -10.27 -2.46 -4.05
CA LEU A 63 -10.35 -1.13 -4.67
C LEU A 63 -9.96 -0.02 -3.68
N ASP A 64 -10.45 -0.09 -2.44
CA ASP A 64 -10.05 0.82 -1.35
C ASP A 64 -8.52 0.78 -1.11
N LYS A 65 -7.93 -0.42 -1.12
CA LYS A 65 -6.48 -0.57 -0.99
C LYS A 65 -5.73 -0.02 -2.19
N GLU A 66 -6.23 -0.19 -3.42
CA GLU A 66 -5.62 0.40 -4.61
C GLU A 66 -5.57 1.93 -4.52
N GLU A 67 -6.66 2.57 -4.10
CA GLU A 67 -6.71 4.02 -3.91
C GLU A 67 -5.70 4.49 -2.85
N THR A 68 -5.69 3.83 -1.69
CA THR A 68 -4.75 4.15 -0.59
C THR A 68 -3.29 3.98 -1.02
N LEU A 69 -2.96 2.90 -1.75
CA LEU A 69 -1.61 2.67 -2.29
C LEU A 69 -1.17 3.78 -3.26
N ILE A 70 -2.09 4.30 -4.08
CA ILE A 70 -1.81 5.39 -5.02
C ILE A 70 -1.52 6.68 -4.27
N LEU A 71 -2.32 7.01 -3.26
CA LEU A 71 -2.16 8.22 -2.43
C LEU A 71 -0.83 8.18 -1.68
N LEU A 72 -0.54 7.09 -0.96
CA LEU A 72 0.69 6.98 -0.17
C LEU A 72 1.94 7.01 -1.06
N ARG A 73 1.87 6.44 -2.28
CA ARG A 73 2.96 6.55 -3.26
C ARG A 73 3.16 7.99 -3.73
N HIS A 74 2.09 8.76 -3.90
CA HIS A 74 2.18 10.17 -4.25
C HIS A 74 2.88 10.96 -3.14
N GLU A 75 2.49 10.76 -1.88
CA GLU A 75 3.10 11.41 -0.72
C GLU A 75 4.59 11.06 -0.57
N LEU A 76 4.95 9.78 -0.76
CA LEU A 76 6.36 9.36 -0.77
C LEU A 76 7.17 10.02 -1.89
N ARG A 77 6.55 10.24 -3.05
CA ARG A 77 7.21 10.93 -4.17
C ARG A 77 7.47 12.39 -3.85
N GLU A 78 6.47 13.10 -3.31
CA GLU A 78 6.64 14.49 -2.87
C GLU A 78 7.75 14.60 -1.82
N GLN A 79 7.79 13.66 -0.87
CA GLN A 79 8.82 13.62 0.16
C GLN A 79 10.21 13.34 -0.42
N LEU A 80 10.32 12.43 -1.39
CA LEU A 80 11.59 12.17 -2.09
C LEU A 80 12.06 13.39 -2.87
N ASP A 81 11.18 14.05 -3.62
CA ASP A 81 11.50 15.25 -4.39
C ASP A 81 11.96 16.39 -3.47
N TRP A 82 11.37 16.52 -2.28
CA TRP A 82 11.81 17.45 -1.24
C TRP A 82 13.21 17.10 -0.70
N LEU A 83 13.45 15.84 -0.35
CA LEU A 83 14.76 15.35 0.12
C LEU A 83 15.87 15.51 -0.94
N GLU A 84 15.50 15.48 -2.22
CA GLU A 84 16.42 15.66 -3.34
C GLU A 84 16.74 17.13 -3.62
N SER A 85 15.76 18.01 -3.47
CA SER A 85 15.93 19.44 -3.71
C SER A 85 16.57 20.20 -2.55
N GLN A 86 16.56 19.62 -1.33
CA GLN A 86 17.09 20.24 -0.09
C GLN A 86 16.79 21.74 0.03
N PRO A 87 15.53 22.17 -0.12
CA PRO A 87 15.20 23.58 -0.09
C PRO A 87 15.47 24.13 1.31
N ALA A 88 16.42 25.05 1.43
CA ALA A 88 16.86 25.62 2.72
C ALA A 88 15.74 26.31 3.52
N GLU A 89 14.61 26.64 2.88
CA GLU A 89 13.53 27.45 3.44
C GLU A 89 12.16 26.76 3.39
N LYS A 90 12.06 25.52 2.89
CA LYS A 90 10.76 24.81 2.83
C LYS A 90 10.72 23.68 3.84
N GLU A 91 9.66 23.67 4.64
CA GLU A 91 9.31 22.54 5.49
C GLU A 91 9.06 21.28 4.64
N ALA A 92 9.32 20.11 5.23
CA ALA A 92 9.01 18.85 4.59
C ALA A 92 7.50 18.74 4.33
N PRO A 93 7.07 18.25 3.15
CA PRO A 93 5.65 18.14 2.83
C PRO A 93 4.94 17.15 3.75
N HIS A 94 5.66 16.13 4.24
CA HIS A 94 5.11 15.08 5.07
C HIS A 94 5.97 14.84 6.31
N GLN A 95 5.32 14.56 7.43
CA GLN A 95 6.03 14.18 8.65
C GLN A 95 6.47 12.72 8.57
N TYR A 96 7.72 12.45 8.95
CA TYR A 96 8.26 11.09 8.99
C TYR A 96 7.38 10.12 9.79
N ALA A 97 6.91 10.56 10.97
CA ALA A 97 6.13 9.70 11.86
C ALA A 97 4.80 9.27 11.23
N THR A 98 4.14 10.19 10.51
CA THR A 98 2.91 9.93 9.78
C THR A 98 3.16 8.93 8.65
N LEU A 99 4.10 9.23 7.75
CA LEU A 99 4.43 8.33 6.63
C LEU A 99 4.84 6.93 7.09
N LYS A 100 5.59 6.83 8.19
CA LYS A 100 5.95 5.54 8.79
C LYS A 100 4.71 4.78 9.25
N SER A 101 3.83 5.46 10.00
CA SER A 101 2.59 4.86 10.51
C SER A 101 1.71 4.40 9.36
N ASP A 102 1.53 5.23 8.33
CA ASP A 102 0.69 4.92 7.17
C ASP A 102 1.24 3.73 6.37
N MET A 103 2.57 3.66 6.19
CA MET A 103 3.22 2.51 5.57
C MET A 103 3.04 1.22 6.37
N GLU A 104 3.23 1.28 7.70
CA GLU A 104 3.06 0.11 8.57
C GLU A 104 1.61 -0.37 8.58
N GLN A 105 0.65 0.55 8.65
CA GLN A 105 -0.77 0.25 8.62
C GLN A 105 -1.19 -0.34 7.27
N MET A 106 -0.79 0.27 6.15
CA MET A 106 -1.11 -0.21 4.81
C MET A 106 -0.61 -1.64 4.58
N VAL A 107 0.62 -1.96 5.01
CA VAL A 107 1.16 -3.32 4.91
C VAL A 107 0.34 -4.30 5.74
N GLN A 108 0.02 -3.97 7.00
CA GLN A 108 -0.76 -4.85 7.87
C GLN A 108 -2.18 -5.10 7.35
N GLU A 109 -2.86 -4.04 6.92
CA GLU A 109 -4.21 -4.13 6.38
C GLU A 109 -4.25 -4.93 5.08
N TYR A 110 -3.27 -4.74 4.20
CA TYR A 110 -3.15 -5.49 2.97
C TYR A 110 -2.95 -6.99 3.23
N GLU A 111 -1.99 -7.35 4.08
CA GLU A 111 -1.72 -8.76 4.40
C GLU A 111 -2.94 -9.45 5.06
N ARG A 112 -3.67 -8.72 5.91
CA ARG A 112 -4.91 -9.22 6.50
C ARG A 112 -5.98 -9.48 5.43
N MET A 113 -6.20 -8.52 4.52
CA MET A 113 -7.15 -8.65 3.41
C MET A 113 -6.77 -9.84 2.52
N LYS A 114 -5.50 -9.93 2.12
CA LYS A 114 -4.97 -11.02 1.30
C LYS A 114 -5.19 -12.38 1.94
N ALA A 115 -4.84 -12.54 3.23
CA ALA A 115 -5.03 -13.79 3.95
C ALA A 115 -6.51 -14.20 4.01
N ALA A 116 -7.41 -13.24 4.30
CA ALA A 116 -8.84 -13.50 4.32
C ALA A 116 -9.38 -13.92 2.94
N PHE A 117 -8.97 -13.22 1.88
CA PHE A 117 -9.36 -13.53 0.50
C PHE A 117 -8.90 -14.93 0.08
N LEU A 118 -7.65 -15.30 0.36
CA LEU A 118 -7.12 -16.62 0.01
C LEU A 118 -7.85 -17.73 0.76
N ALA A 119 -8.21 -17.52 2.03
CA ALA A 119 -9.01 -18.46 2.80
C ALA A 119 -10.43 -18.62 2.22
N PHE A 120 -11.08 -17.51 1.86
CA PHE A 120 -12.38 -17.49 1.22
C PHE A 120 -12.39 -18.27 -0.11
N VAL A 121 -11.44 -18.00 -1.00
CA VAL A 121 -11.34 -18.72 -2.29
C VAL A 121 -11.00 -20.19 -2.11
N ALA A 122 -10.18 -20.55 -1.12
CA ALA A 122 -9.86 -21.94 -0.83
C ALA A 122 -11.10 -22.71 -0.36
N ALA A 123 -12.00 -22.07 0.40
CA ALA A 123 -13.22 -22.69 0.90
C ALA A 123 -14.24 -23.00 -0.21
N GLU A 124 -14.30 -22.20 -1.29
CA GLU A 124 -15.21 -22.46 -2.43
C GLU A 124 -14.70 -23.59 -3.34
N ARG A 125 -13.40 -23.92 -3.29
CA ARG A 125 -12.84 -25.04 -4.06
C ARG A 125 -13.05 -26.41 -3.42
N VAL A 126 -13.60 -26.48 -2.21
CA VAL A 126 -13.94 -27.70 -1.46
C VAL A 126 -15.44 -28.00 -1.63
#